data_AF-A0AA96EJX9-F1
#
_entry.id   AF-A0AA96EJX9-F1
#
_cell.length_a   1.000
_cell.length_b   1.000
_cell.length_c   1.000
_cell.angle_alpha   90.00
_cell.angle_beta   90.00
_cell.angle_gamma   90.00
#
_symmetry.space_group_name_H-M   'P 1'
#
loop_
_entity.id
_entity.type
_entity.pdbx_description
1 polymer ?
#
loop_
_entity_poly.entity_id
_entity_poly.type
_entity_poly.pdbx_seq_one_letter_code
_entity_poly.pdbx_strand_id
1 'polypeptide(L)'
;MGWNAGYRIFEATVIGAYDLGKLDKDMLSVLMRPYSGSDIDSGGSCDLLSKDGKGVEEIVIETWGLEVPTKPESAYDDDPDAWDDYQEKVYDLMRSVTTHFNWQ
;
A
#
# COMPACT_ATOMS: atom_id res chain seq x y z
N MET A 1 -19.15 -4.47 -3.85
CA MET A 1 -18.74 -5.57 -2.95
C MET A 1 -17.29 -5.72 -3.33
N GLY A 2 -16.39 -5.27 -2.46
CA GLY A 2 -14.98 -5.15 -2.76
C GLY A 2 -14.37 -6.44 -3.30
N TRP A 3 -13.47 -6.30 -4.26
CA TRP A 3 -12.70 -7.40 -4.82
C TRP A 3 -11.46 -7.67 -3.95
N ASN A 4 -11.71 -8.25 -2.78
CA ASN A 4 -10.68 -8.57 -1.78
C ASN A 4 -9.58 -9.50 -2.33
N ALA A 5 -9.93 -10.43 -3.21
CA ALA A 5 -8.95 -11.33 -3.82
C ALA A 5 -7.96 -10.57 -4.72
N GLY A 6 -8.39 -9.48 -5.36
CA GLY A 6 -7.52 -8.62 -6.16
C GLY A 6 -6.46 -7.97 -5.29
N TYR A 7 -6.86 -7.43 -4.14
CA TYR A 7 -5.95 -6.79 -3.18
C TYR A 7 -4.91 -7.76 -2.64
N ARG A 8 -5.33 -8.96 -2.23
CA ARG A 8 -4.40 -10.00 -1.75
C ARG A 8 -3.34 -10.38 -2.78
N ILE A 9 -3.73 -10.51 -4.05
CA ILE A 9 -2.79 -10.82 -5.13
C ILE A 9 -1.84 -9.64 -5.35
N PHE A 10 -2.36 -8.42 -5.35
CA PHE A 10 -1.57 -7.19 -5.50
C PHE A 10 -0.52 -7.06 -4.39
N GLU A 11 -0.96 -7.17 -3.13
CA GLU A 11 -0.13 -7.12 -1.93
C GLU A 11 1.05 -8.09 -2.01
N ALA A 12 0.78 -9.38 -2.22
CA ALA A 12 1.82 -10.39 -2.30
C ALA A 12 2.80 -10.15 -3.46
N THR A 13 2.31 -9.65 -4.60
CA THR A 13 3.13 -9.38 -5.78
C THR A 13 4.05 -8.18 -5.57
N VAL A 14 3.54 -7.09 -5.00
CA VAL A 14 4.30 -5.87 -4.72
C VAL A 14 5.39 -6.14 -3.69
N ILE A 15 5.04 -6.80 -2.58
CA ILE A 15 6.02 -7.15 -1.53
C ILE A 15 7.11 -8.05 -2.10
N GLY A 16 6.75 -9.09 -2.86
CA GLY A 16 7.73 -9.98 -3.48
C GLY A 16 8.67 -9.26 -4.44
N ALA A 17 8.15 -8.34 -5.27
CA ALA A 17 8.96 -7.55 -6.19
C ALA A 17 9.90 -6.58 -5.46
N TYR A 18 9.40 -5.94 -4.39
CA TYR A 18 10.18 -5.04 -3.52
C TYR A 18 11.33 -5.78 -2.83
N ASP A 19 11.04 -6.94 -2.23
CA ASP A 19 12.03 -7.78 -1.53
C ASP A 19 13.14 -8.34 -2.44
N LEU A 20 12.89 -8.39 -3.75
CA LEU A 20 13.87 -8.77 -4.76
C LEU A 20 14.70 -7.57 -5.27
N GLY A 21 14.39 -6.35 -4.81
CA GLY A 21 14.99 -5.11 -5.29
C GLY A 21 14.66 -4.83 -6.77
N LYS A 22 13.48 -5.26 -7.23
CA LYS A 22 13.01 -5.16 -8.62
C LYS A 22 11.80 -4.25 -8.79
N LEU A 23 11.32 -3.66 -7.71
CA LEU A 23 10.19 -2.75 -7.76
C LEU A 23 10.70 -1.32 -7.94
N ASP A 24 10.59 -0.82 -9.16
CA ASP A 24 10.67 0.61 -9.49
C ASP A 24 9.28 1.15 -9.87
N LYS A 25 9.19 2.46 -10.11
CA LYS A 25 7.93 3.12 -10.46
C LYS A 25 7.29 2.59 -11.75
N ASP A 26 8.10 2.21 -12.73
CA ASP A 26 7.61 1.67 -14.01
C ASP A 26 7.04 0.27 -13.82
N MET A 27 7.73 -0.59 -13.07
CA MET A 27 7.25 -1.91 -12.70
C MET A 27 5.97 -1.83 -11.86
N LEU A 28 5.93 -0.95 -10.85
CA LEU A 28 4.71 -0.70 -10.06
C LEU A 28 3.55 -0.26 -10.96
N SER A 29 3.80 0.63 -11.92
CA SER A 29 2.79 1.06 -12.88
C SER A 29 2.23 -0.11 -13.70
N VAL A 30 3.09 -1.05 -14.11
CA VAL A 30 2.65 -2.27 -14.81
C VAL A 30 1.82 -3.17 -13.89
N LEU A 31 2.19 -3.30 -12.61
CA LEU A 31 1.47 -4.10 -11.63
C LEU A 31 0.11 -3.51 -11.25
N MET A 32 -0.05 -2.19 -11.25
CA MET A 32 -1.31 -1.53 -10.86
C MET A 32 -2.35 -1.47 -11.98
N ARG A 33 -1.91 -1.46 -13.26
CA ARG A 33 -2.80 -1.35 -14.44
C ARG A 33 -3.90 -2.42 -14.54
N PRO A 34 -3.65 -3.71 -14.26
CA PRO A 34 -4.67 -4.76 -14.34
C PRO A 34 -5.88 -4.52 -13.43
N TYR A 35 -5.73 -3.71 -12.38
CA TYR A 35 -6.77 -3.39 -11.40
C TYR A 35 -7.56 -2.12 -11.75
N SER A 36 -7.26 -1.46 -12.86
CA SER A 36 -7.97 -0.26 -13.31
C SER A 36 -9.45 -0.52 -13.50
N GLY A 37 -10.30 0.34 -12.92
CA GLY A 37 -11.75 0.24 -12.98
C GLY A 37 -12.35 -0.87 -12.11
N SER A 38 -11.54 -1.53 -11.29
CA SER A 38 -12.03 -2.53 -10.33
C SER A 38 -12.29 -1.90 -8.95
N ASP A 39 -13.30 -2.41 -8.26
CA ASP A 39 -13.65 -2.13 -6.84
C ASP A 39 -12.68 -2.90 -5.92
N ILE A 40 -11.37 -2.72 -6.11
CA ILE A 40 -10.34 -3.44 -5.35
C ILE A 40 -10.26 -2.85 -3.93
N ASP A 41 -10.34 -3.73 -2.94
CA ASP A 41 -10.62 -3.32 -1.55
C ASP A 41 -9.52 -3.83 -0.61
N SER A 42 -8.96 -2.92 0.20
CA SER A 42 -7.93 -3.21 1.20
C SER A 42 -8.40 -4.15 2.31
N GLY A 43 -9.71 -4.37 2.48
CA GLY A 43 -10.26 -5.44 3.30
C GLY A 43 -9.86 -6.86 2.86
N GLY A 44 -9.20 -7.01 1.71
CA GLY A 44 -8.52 -8.23 1.28
C GLY A 44 -7.10 -8.43 1.79
N SER A 45 -6.52 -7.42 2.47
CA SER A 45 -5.16 -7.45 3.06
C SER A 45 -4.91 -8.71 3.87
N CYS A 46 -3.67 -9.20 3.81
CA CYS A 46 -3.16 -10.25 4.68
C CYS A 46 -2.07 -9.73 5.63
N ASP A 47 -1.93 -8.40 5.73
CA ASP A 47 -0.97 -7.68 6.56
C ASP A 47 0.46 -8.18 6.35
N LEU A 48 0.79 -8.45 5.08
CA LEU A 48 2.10 -8.94 4.69
C LEU A 48 3.12 -7.82 4.87
N LEU A 49 4.30 -8.19 5.37
CA LEU A 49 5.43 -7.29 5.55
C LEU A 49 6.60 -7.72 4.66
N SER A 50 7.31 -6.75 4.09
CA SER A 50 8.61 -6.95 3.44
C SER A 50 9.70 -7.36 4.44
N LYS A 51 10.88 -7.70 3.92
CA LYS A 51 12.09 -8.02 4.72
C LYS A 51 12.53 -6.89 5.64
N ASP A 52 12.24 -5.64 5.29
CA ASP A 52 12.54 -4.45 6.12
C ASP A 52 11.34 -3.99 6.96
N GLY A 53 10.24 -4.75 6.97
CA GLY A 53 9.10 -4.54 7.86
C GLY A 53 8.06 -3.54 7.37
N LYS A 54 8.10 -3.13 6.09
CA LYS A 54 7.12 -2.24 5.47
C LYS A 54 5.91 -3.02 4.94
N GLY A 55 4.72 -2.44 5.09
CA GLY A 55 3.49 -2.90 4.44
C GLY A 55 3.41 -2.51 2.96
N VAL A 56 2.42 -3.03 2.25
CA VAL A 56 2.24 -2.75 0.82
C VAL A 56 2.01 -1.25 0.55
N GLU A 57 1.25 -0.56 1.40
CA GLU A 57 0.94 0.86 1.23
C GLU A 57 2.20 1.72 1.32
N GLU A 58 3.04 1.49 2.34
CA GLU A 58 4.33 2.18 2.51
C GLU A 58 5.24 1.97 1.29
N ILE A 59 5.33 0.72 0.81
CA ILE A 59 6.13 0.35 -0.38
C ILE A 59 5.61 1.06 -1.62
N VAL A 60 4.29 1.10 -1.84
CA VAL A 60 3.67 1.76 -2.99
C VAL A 60 3.94 3.26 -2.96
N ILE A 61 3.77 3.91 -1.81
CA ILE A 61 4.01 5.35 -1.61
C ILE A 61 5.47 5.68 -1.94
N GLU A 62 6.42 4.97 -1.32
CA GLU A 62 7.86 5.18 -1.55
C GLU A 62 8.24 4.96 -3.01
N THR A 63 7.82 3.85 -3.60
CA THR A 63 8.12 3.49 -4.99
C THR A 63 7.54 4.51 -5.97
N TRP A 64 6.38 5.10 -5.65
CA TRP A 64 5.77 6.14 -6.47
C TRP A 64 6.55 7.48 -6.41
N GLY A 65 7.49 7.60 -5.47
CA GLY A 65 8.30 8.80 -5.23
C GLY A 65 7.63 9.79 -4.27
N LEU A 66 6.70 9.33 -3.44
CA LEU A 66 6.08 10.12 -2.38
C LEU A 66 6.81 9.87 -1.05
N GLU A 67 6.73 10.85 -0.15
CA GLU A 67 7.31 10.73 1.19
C GLU A 67 6.40 9.86 2.07
N VAL A 68 6.96 8.76 2.60
CA VAL A 68 6.25 7.88 3.52
C VAL A 68 6.08 8.60 4.86
N PRO A 69 4.85 8.70 5.42
CA PRO A 69 4.64 9.28 6.74
C PRO A 69 5.49 8.58 7.81
N THR A 70 5.94 9.34 8.80
CA THR A 70 6.68 8.75 9.92
C THR A 70 5.76 7.91 10.78
N LYS A 71 6.08 6.61 10.91
CA LYS A 71 5.36 5.68 11.78
C LYS A 71 5.54 6.07 13.25
N PRO A 72 4.47 6.05 14.07
CA PRO A 72 4.59 6.29 15.51
C PRO A 72 5.53 5.27 16.18
N GLU A 73 6.33 5.73 17.14
CA GLU A 73 7.23 4.87 17.93
C GLU A 73 6.50 4.15 19.08
N SER A 74 5.39 4.70 19.55
CA SER A 74 4.53 4.14 20.61
C SER A 74 3.67 2.99 20.10
N ALA A 75 3.20 2.13 21.02
CA ALA A 75 2.15 1.17 20.68
C ALA A 75 0.82 1.90 20.45
N TYR A 76 -0.07 1.30 19.65
CA TYR A 76 -1.40 1.86 19.38
C TYR A 76 -2.18 2.15 20.68
N ASP A 77 -2.14 1.24 21.65
CA ASP A 77 -2.87 1.37 22.91
C ASP A 77 -2.36 2.55 23.77
N ASP A 78 -1.12 3.00 23.56
CA ASP A 78 -0.51 4.09 24.31
C ASP A 78 -0.80 5.47 23.70
N ASP A 79 -0.95 5.54 22.37
CA ASP A 79 -1.23 6.77 21.63
C ASP A 79 -2.04 6.49 20.35
N PRO A 80 -3.35 6.19 20.48
CA PRO A 80 -4.19 5.82 19.34
C PRO A 80 -4.35 6.97 18.34
N ASP A 81 -4.38 8.23 18.83
CA ASP A 81 -4.53 9.41 17.97
C ASP A 81 -3.33 9.56 17.00
N ALA A 82 -2.10 9.35 17.47
CA ALA A 82 -0.92 9.38 16.60
C ALA A 82 -0.95 8.28 15.53
N TRP A 83 -1.50 7.11 15.87
CA TRP A 83 -1.67 6.02 14.91
C TRP A 83 -2.78 6.28 13.91
N ASP A 84 -3.92 6.83 14.33
CA ASP A 84 -5.01 7.21 13.44
C ASP A 84 -4.54 8.29 12.45
N ASP A 85 -3.83 9.32 12.92
CA ASP A 85 -3.21 10.35 12.08
C ASP A 85 -2.21 9.76 11.05
N TYR A 86 -1.45 8.75 11.46
CA TYR A 86 -0.51 8.05 10.58
C TYR A 86 -1.27 7.26 9.50
N GLN A 87 -2.27 6.48 9.91
CA GLN A 87 -3.06 5.65 8.99
C GLN A 87 -3.86 6.50 7.99
N GLU A 88 -4.43 7.63 8.43
CA GLU A 88 -5.13 8.56 7.54
C GLU A 88 -4.19 9.10 6.45
N LYS A 89 -2.97 9.51 6.82
CA LYS A 89 -1.96 10.00 5.85
C LYS A 89 -1.53 8.91 4.87
N VAL A 90 -1.27 7.70 5.36
CA VAL A 90 -0.93 6.55 4.51
C VAL A 90 -2.08 6.25 3.55
N TYR A 91 -3.30 6.23 4.04
CA TYR A 91 -4.51 6.02 3.24
C TYR A 91 -4.67 7.08 2.14
N ASP A 92 -4.52 8.36 2.48
CA ASP A 92 -4.64 9.46 1.52
C ASP A 92 -3.57 9.41 0.42
N LEU A 93 -2.33 9.10 0.80
CA LEU A 93 -1.23 8.96 -0.16
C LEU A 93 -1.45 7.74 -1.06
N MET A 94 -1.81 6.58 -0.49
CA MET A 94 -2.15 5.39 -1.26
C MET A 94 -3.31 5.68 -2.22
N ARG A 95 -4.37 6.35 -1.76
CA ARG A 95 -5.50 6.76 -2.57
C ARG A 95 -5.09 7.68 -3.72
N SER A 96 -4.13 8.58 -3.51
CA SER A 96 -3.61 9.43 -4.59
C SER A 96 -2.95 8.61 -5.71
N VAL A 97 -2.25 7.52 -5.34
CA VAL A 97 -1.63 6.59 -6.31
C VAL A 97 -2.71 5.76 -6.99
N THR A 98 -3.63 5.13 -6.26
CA THR A 98 -4.67 4.27 -6.85
C THR A 98 -5.66 5.04 -7.73
N THR A 99 -5.94 6.31 -7.41
CA THR A 99 -6.73 7.22 -8.26
C THR A 99 -6.07 7.44 -9.61
N HIS A 100 -4.73 7.50 -9.68
CA HIS A 100 -4.00 7.59 -10.95
C HIS A 100 -4.30 6.41 -11.88
N PHE A 101 -4.61 5.24 -11.30
CA PHE A 101 -4.94 4.01 -12.02
C PHE A 101 -6.45 3.75 -12.10
N ASN A 102 -7.30 4.70 -11.70
CA ASN A 102 -8.75 4.57 -11.72
C ASN A 102 -9.27 3.35 -10.95
N TRP A 103 -8.65 3.01 -9.81
CA TRP A 103 -9.25 2.06 -8.87
C TRP A 103 -10.52 2.69 -8.30
N GLN A 104 -11.58 1.89 -8.14
CA GLN A 104 -12.91 2.36 -7.69
C GLN A 104 -13.11 2.08 -6.20
#